data_AF-A0A7C6P561-F1
#
_entry.id   AF-A0A7C6P561-F1
#
_cell.length_a   1.000
_cell.length_b   1.000
_cell.length_c   1.000
_cell.angle_alpha   90.00
_cell.angle_beta   90.00
_cell.angle_gamma   90.00
#
_symmetry.space_group_name_H-M   'P 1'
#
loop_
_entity.id
_entity.type
_entity.pdbx_description
1 polymer ?
#
loop_
_entity_poly.entity_id
_entity_poly.type
_entity_poly.pdbx_seq_one_letter_code
_entity_poly.pdbx_strand_id
1 'polypeptide(L)'
;IVIDLALSPKSNSAYLAVSKAIEDVEKGKTGPIPLNLKNTYSFDPSQKSYLYPHDYPGAWVKQQYLPDIIKDAKYYDPKETGKYEKALKERLEAIEKAKNN
;
A
#
# COMPACT_ATOMS: atom_id res chain seq x y z
N ILE A 1 -20.43 -19.61 13.15
CA ILE A 1 -19.91 -18.25 12.92
C ILE A 1 -19.87 -17.40 14.20
N VAL A 2 -20.93 -17.36 15.02
CA VAL A 2 -20.99 -16.47 16.21
C VAL A 2 -19.89 -16.77 17.23
N ILE A 3 -19.79 -18.02 17.69
CA ILE A 3 -18.77 -18.45 18.67
C ILE A 3 -17.34 -18.24 18.12
N ASP A 4 -17.14 -18.59 16.84
CA ASP A 4 -15.85 -18.46 16.16
C ASP A 4 -15.38 -17.00 16.07
N LEU A 5 -16.24 -16.08 15.60
CA LEU A 5 -15.93 -14.66 15.58
C LEU A 5 -15.73 -14.09 16.99
N ALA A 6 -16.50 -14.54 17.99
CA ALA A 6 -16.36 -14.10 19.37
C ALA A 6 -15.00 -14.49 19.97
N LEU A 7 -14.47 -15.66 19.63
CA LEU A 7 -13.20 -16.18 20.16
C LEU A 7 -11.97 -15.86 19.29
N SER A 8 -12.16 -15.48 18.02
CA SER A 8 -11.06 -15.16 17.10
C SER A 8 -10.23 -13.94 17.54
N PRO A 9 -8.94 -13.84 17.13
CA PRO A 9 -8.19 -12.59 17.19
C PRO A 9 -8.97 -11.45 16.52
N LYS A 10 -9.01 -10.29 17.18
CA LYS A 10 -9.72 -9.12 16.67
C LYS A 10 -8.75 -8.14 16.04
N SER A 11 -9.11 -7.63 14.87
CA SER A 11 -8.39 -6.54 14.23
C SER A 11 -9.34 -5.68 13.41
N ASN A 12 -9.24 -4.36 13.60
CA ASN A 12 -9.91 -3.35 12.80
C ASN A 12 -8.89 -2.46 12.06
N SER A 13 -7.63 -2.90 11.96
CA SER A 13 -6.52 -2.15 11.35
C SER A 13 -6.82 -1.78 9.90
N ALA A 14 -7.26 -2.74 9.08
CA ALA A 14 -7.64 -2.51 7.70
C ALA A 14 -8.85 -1.56 7.57
N TYR A 15 -9.84 -1.69 8.45
CA TYR A 15 -11.00 -0.79 8.49
C TYR A 15 -10.56 0.66 8.73
N LEU A 16 -9.74 0.90 9.77
CA LEU A 16 -9.22 2.23 10.07
C LEU A 16 -8.33 2.77 8.96
N ALA A 17 -7.53 1.91 8.30
CA ALA A 17 -6.69 2.31 7.19
C ALA A 17 -7.51 2.86 6.01
N VAL A 18 -8.59 2.15 5.64
CA VAL A 18 -9.49 2.60 4.57
C VAL A 18 -10.22 3.88 4.98
N SER A 19 -10.73 3.96 6.22
CA SER A 19 -11.39 5.18 6.71
C SER A 19 -10.48 6.41 6.64
N LYS A 20 -9.20 6.28 7.03
CA LYS A 20 -8.22 7.38 6.94
C LYS A 20 -7.93 7.78 5.49
N ALA A 21 -7.84 6.81 4.57
CA ALA A 21 -7.63 7.09 3.15
C ALA A 21 -8.84 7.83 2.53
N ILE A 22 -10.06 7.43 2.90
CA ILE A 22 -11.30 8.12 2.48
C ILE A 22 -11.33 9.55 3.04
N GLU A 23 -10.98 9.74 4.31
CA GLU A 23 -10.95 11.06 4.94
C GLU A 23 -9.96 12.01 4.24
N ASP A 24 -8.79 11.51 3.81
CA ASP A 24 -7.85 12.32 3.03
C ASP A 24 -8.44 12.72 1.66
N VAL A 25 -9.17 11.82 0.99
CA VAL A 25 -9.89 12.12 -0.25
C VAL A 25 -10.95 13.20 -0.02
N GLU A 26 -11.77 13.06 1.02
CA GLU A 26 -12.84 14.00 1.38
C GLU A 26 -12.28 15.38 1.76
N LYS A 27 -11.09 15.43 2.38
CA LYS A 27 -10.36 16.67 2.68
C LYS A 27 -9.64 17.27 1.47
N GLY A 28 -9.77 16.67 0.29
CA GLY A 28 -9.13 17.14 -0.94
C GLY A 28 -7.63 16.89 -1.00
N LYS A 29 -7.06 16.02 -0.15
CA LYS A 29 -5.67 15.57 -0.26
C LYS A 29 -5.52 14.51 -1.36
N THR A 30 -5.94 14.87 -2.56
CA THR A 30 -5.82 14.05 -3.76
C THR A 30 -4.83 14.67 -4.72
N GLY A 31 -4.34 13.89 -5.68
CA GLY A 31 -3.38 14.35 -6.67
C GLY A 31 -3.46 13.54 -7.96
N PRO A 32 -2.76 13.98 -9.02
CA PRO A 32 -2.72 13.24 -10.27
C PRO A 32 -2.11 11.84 -10.06
N ILE A 33 -2.61 10.87 -10.82
CA ILE A 33 -2.04 9.52 -10.87
C ILE A 33 -0.57 9.63 -11.32
N PRO A 34 0.40 9.00 -10.61
CA PRO A 34 1.80 8.95 -11.05
C PRO A 34 1.92 8.49 -12.50
N LEU A 35 2.79 9.15 -13.28
CA LEU A 35 2.86 8.95 -14.74
C LEU A 35 3.14 7.48 -15.13
N ASN A 36 4.02 6.82 -14.38
CA ASN A 36 4.37 5.41 -14.52
C ASN A 36 3.23 4.43 -14.16
N LEU A 37 2.08 4.92 -13.70
CA LEU A 37 0.88 4.11 -13.42
C LEU A 37 -0.30 4.46 -14.34
N LYS A 38 -0.19 5.50 -15.18
CA LYS A 38 -1.26 5.86 -16.10
C LYS A 38 -1.33 4.81 -17.22
N ASN A 39 -2.53 4.31 -17.48
CA ASN A 39 -2.76 3.51 -18.69
C ASN A 39 -2.63 4.43 -19.89
N THR A 40 -1.45 4.44 -20.51
CA THR A 40 -1.19 5.28 -21.66
C THR A 40 -0.64 4.43 -22.80
N TYR A 41 -1.31 4.54 -23.95
CA TYR A 41 -0.74 4.18 -25.25
C TYR A 41 0.26 5.23 -25.74
N SER A 42 0.75 6.13 -24.87
CA SER A 42 1.57 7.26 -25.31
C SER A 42 3.01 6.82 -25.51
N PHE A 43 3.44 6.81 -26.78
CA PHE A 43 4.82 6.82 -27.25
C PHE A 43 5.52 8.14 -26.83
N ASP A 44 5.59 8.43 -25.53
CA ASP A 44 6.40 9.51 -25.01
C ASP A 44 7.71 8.92 -24.47
N PRO A 45 8.84 9.07 -25.21
CA PRO A 45 10.13 8.51 -24.84
C PRO A 45 10.75 9.15 -23.58
N SER A 46 10.14 10.21 -23.03
CA SER A 46 10.56 10.84 -21.77
C SER A 46 9.87 10.26 -20.52
N GLN A 47 8.87 9.39 -20.68
CA GLN A 47 8.17 8.79 -19.56
C GLN A 47 9.02 7.73 -18.86
N LYS A 48 9.10 7.80 -17.52
CA LYS A 48 9.58 6.67 -16.72
C LYS A 48 8.61 5.52 -16.89
N SER A 49 9.08 4.44 -17.51
CA SER A 49 8.28 3.24 -17.75
C SER A 49 7.84 2.61 -16.43
N TYR A 50 6.62 2.08 -16.43
CA TYR A 50 6.13 1.22 -15.36
C TYR A 50 7.09 0.06 -15.13
N LEU A 51 7.52 -0.13 -13.88
CA LEU A 51 8.30 -1.30 -13.47
C LEU A 51 7.35 -2.43 -13.12
N TYR A 52 7.35 -3.50 -13.92
CA TYR A 52 6.52 -4.68 -13.69
C TYR A 52 7.07 -5.53 -12.54
N PRO A 53 6.41 -5.58 -11.36
CA PRO A 53 7.03 -6.16 -10.14
C PRO A 53 7.44 -7.63 -10.26
N HIS A 54 6.78 -8.40 -11.12
CA HIS A 54 7.06 -9.84 -11.29
C HIS A 54 8.42 -10.13 -11.95
N ASP A 55 9.01 -9.15 -12.63
CA ASP A 55 10.35 -9.26 -13.22
C ASP A 55 11.47 -9.03 -12.19
N TYR A 56 11.12 -8.65 -10.95
CA TYR A 56 12.08 -8.30 -9.90
C TYR A 56 12.13 -9.36 -8.79
N PRO A 57 13.29 -9.54 -8.12
CA PRO A 57 13.42 -10.46 -7.00
C PRO A 57 12.37 -10.24 -5.90
N GLY A 58 11.77 -11.32 -5.43
CA GLY A 58 10.70 -11.24 -4.42
C GLY A 58 9.39 -10.62 -4.92
N ALA A 59 9.22 -10.54 -6.25
CA ALA A 59 8.07 -9.96 -6.94
C ALA A 59 7.75 -8.54 -6.44
N TRP A 60 8.79 -7.74 -6.18
CA TRP A 60 8.67 -6.39 -5.64
C TRP A 60 9.74 -5.47 -6.22
N VAL A 61 9.37 -4.22 -6.50
CA VAL A 61 10.28 -3.18 -6.99
C VAL A 61 9.98 -1.85 -6.32
N LYS A 62 11.03 -1.08 -6.02
CA LYS A 62 10.89 0.28 -5.49
C LYS A 62 10.37 1.20 -6.60
N GLN A 63 9.10 1.55 -6.49
CA GLN A 63 8.42 2.46 -7.40
C GLN A 63 7.42 3.33 -6.63
N GLN A 64 7.18 4.55 -7.10
CA GLN A 64 6.14 5.41 -6.52
C GLN A 64 4.75 4.93 -6.98
N TYR A 65 3.86 4.71 -6.00
CA TYR A 65 2.48 4.31 -6.25
C TYR A 65 1.46 5.37 -5.83
N LEU A 66 1.74 6.12 -4.76
CA LEU A 66 0.90 7.21 -4.29
C LEU A 66 1.17 8.50 -5.08
N PRO A 67 0.15 9.37 -5.28
CA PRO A 67 0.35 10.73 -5.81
C PRO A 67 1.35 11.54 -4.98
N ASP A 68 2.02 12.51 -5.60
CA ASP A 68 3.07 13.31 -4.95
C ASP A 68 2.60 13.99 -3.65
N ILE A 69 1.35 14.45 -3.62
CA ILE A 69 0.73 15.16 -2.49
C ILE A 69 0.63 14.28 -1.24
N ILE A 70 0.51 12.96 -1.41
CA ILE A 70 0.36 11.99 -0.31
C ILE A 70 1.41 10.88 -0.39
N LYS A 71 2.55 11.12 -1.05
CA LYS A 71 3.58 10.09 -1.31
C LYS A 71 4.13 9.42 -0.05
N ASP A 72 4.09 10.14 1.08
CA ASP A 72 4.57 9.71 2.39
C ASP A 72 3.44 9.26 3.34
N ALA A 73 2.19 9.24 2.87
CA ALA A 73 1.06 8.83 3.69
C ALA A 73 1.15 7.33 4.07
N LYS A 74 0.88 7.05 5.35
CA LYS A 74 0.78 5.69 5.90
C LYS A 74 -0.59 5.49 6.54
N TYR A 75 -1.40 4.63 5.95
CA TYR A 75 -2.76 4.37 6.43
C TYR A 75 -2.86 3.09 7.25
N TYR A 76 -2.20 2.03 6.80
CA TYR A 76 -2.24 0.72 7.43
C TYR A 76 -1.20 0.61 8.55
N ASP A 77 -1.70 0.41 9.78
CA ASP A 77 -0.92 0.16 10.97
C ASP A 77 -1.30 -1.25 11.50
N PRO A 78 -0.49 -2.29 11.21
CA PRO A 78 -0.84 -3.67 11.49
C PRO A 78 -0.82 -3.97 12.99
N LYS A 79 -1.80 -4.76 13.44
CA LYS A 79 -1.81 -5.34 14.79
C LYS A 79 -1.08 -6.69 14.82
N GLU A 80 -0.70 -7.13 16.01
CA GLU A 80 -0.06 -8.44 16.24
C GLU A 80 -0.97 -9.43 16.97
N THR A 81 -2.29 -9.18 16.98
CA THR A 81 -3.25 -9.98 17.75
C THR A 81 -3.41 -11.40 17.23
N GLY A 82 -3.09 -11.66 15.96
CA GLY A 82 -3.13 -12.99 15.35
C GLY A 82 -1.90 -13.26 14.48
N LYS A 83 -1.54 -14.55 14.34
CA LYS A 83 -0.38 -14.99 13.53
C LYS A 83 -0.44 -14.51 12.08
N TYR A 84 -1.63 -14.43 11.50
CA TYR A 84 -1.82 -13.99 10.13
C TYR A 84 -1.42 -12.52 9.94
N GLU A 85 -1.93 -11.61 10.77
CA GLU A 85 -1.60 -10.19 10.67
C GLU A 85 -0.14 -9.91 11.07
N LYS A 86 0.42 -10.70 11.99
CA LYS A 86 1.85 -10.65 12.29
C LYS A 86 2.72 -10.94 11.05
N ALA A 87 2.39 -11.95 10.25
CA ALA A 87 3.09 -12.22 9.00
C ALA A 87 2.94 -11.07 7.98
N LEU A 88 1.79 -10.40 7.94
CA LEU A 88 1.60 -9.19 7.12
C LEU A 88 2.47 -8.02 7.60
N LYS A 89 2.60 -7.83 8.91
CA LYS A 89 3.50 -6.84 9.51
C LYS A 89 4.96 -7.10 9.11
N GLU A 90 5.43 -8.34 9.25
CA GLU A 90 6.78 -8.74 8.86
C GLU A 90 7.05 -8.46 7.37
N ARG A 91 6.08 -8.72 6.50
CA ARG A 91 6.16 -8.37 5.07
C ARG A 91 6.23 -6.86 4.84
N LEU A 92 5.43 -6.07 5.56
CA LEU A 92 5.45 -4.60 5.47
C LEU A 92 6.82 -4.05 5.89
N GLU A 93 7.37 -4.51 7.00
CA GLU A 93 8.70 -4.12 7.48
C GLU A 93 9.81 -4.49 6.48
N ALA A 94 9.73 -5.67 5.86
CA ALA A 94 10.67 -6.07 4.81
C ALA A 94 10.62 -5.13 3.60
N ILE A 95 9.42 -4.71 3.19
CA ILE A 95 9.22 -3.71 2.12
C ILE A 95 9.80 -2.36 2.52
N GLU A 96 9.57 -1.89 3.75
CA GLU A 96 10.10 -0.61 4.23
C GLU A 96 11.63 -0.60 4.27
N LYS A 97 12.25 -1.69 4.74
CA LYS A 97 13.71 -1.86 4.68
C LYS A 97 14.23 -1.83 3.24
N ALA A 98 13.58 -2.55 2.32
CA ALA A 98 13.96 -2.57 0.91
C ALA A 98 13.77 -1.21 0.20
N LYS A 99 12.89 -0.34 0.70
CA LYS A 99 12.76 1.04 0.19
C LYS A 99 13.90 1.96 0.63
N ASN A 100 14.49 1.71 1.80
CA ASN A 100 15.49 2.60 2.39
C ASN A 100 16.94 2.21 2.03
N ASN A 101 17.15 0.98 1.57
CA ASN A 101 18.39 0.53 0.91
C ASN A 101 18.43 0.98 -0.55
#